data_AF-I8UGF6-F1
#
_entry.id   AF-I8UGF6-F1
#
_cell.length_a   1.000
_cell.length_b   1.000
_cell.length_c   1.000
_cell.angle_alpha   90.00
_cell.angle_beta   90.00
_cell.angle_gamma   90.00
#
_symmetry.space_group_name_H-M   'P 1'
#
loop_
_entity.id
_entity.type
_entity.pdbx_description
1 polymer ?
#
loop_
_entity_poly.entity_id
_entity_poly.type
_entity_poly.pdbx_seq_one_letter_code
_entity_poly.pdbx_strand_id
1 'polypeptide(L)'
;MPLNMDLLKKYLRIDGSEDDDILALLVESAKKDLMDSGVPEPVGGFVDQRYDLLIMLHVGMYYENRDSTVNVEKFNTMYQNLLLKLKSR
;
A
#
# COMPACT_ATOMS: atom_id res chain seq x y z
N MET A 1 6.42 -1.68 -12.67
CA MET A 1 5.70 -0.44 -13.05
C MET A 1 5.34 0.22 -11.74
N PRO A 2 5.58 1.52 -11.54
CA PRO A 2 5.12 2.17 -10.31
C PRO A 2 3.60 2.00 -10.17
N LEU A 3 3.12 1.87 -8.94
CA LEU A 3 1.69 1.81 -8.65
C LEU A 3 0.96 2.93 -9.39
N ASN A 4 -0.07 2.57 -10.16
CA ASN A 4 -0.89 3.54 -10.89
C ASN A 4 -1.93 4.16 -9.93
N MET A 5 -1.97 5.49 -9.87
CA MET A 5 -2.93 6.23 -9.05
C MET A 5 -4.39 5.91 -9.41
N ASP A 6 -4.70 5.67 -10.69
CA ASP A 6 -6.04 5.27 -11.11
C ASP A 6 -6.43 3.90 -10.57
N LEU A 7 -5.47 2.98 -10.44
CA LEU A 7 -5.70 1.67 -9.86
C LEU A 7 -5.97 1.78 -8.36
N LEU A 8 -5.21 2.61 -7.65
CA LEU A 8 -5.40 2.89 -6.24
C LEU A 8 -6.78 3.52 -5.97
N LYS A 9 -7.17 4.53 -6.76
CA LYS A 9 -8.49 5.16 -6.64
C LYS A 9 -9.64 4.19 -6.90
N LYS A 10 -9.51 3.33 -7.92
CA LYS A 10 -10.50 2.24 -8.16
C LYS A 10 -10.59 1.27 -7.00
N TYR A 11 -9.47 0.92 -6.37
CA TYR A 11 -9.47 0.06 -5.19
C TYR A 11 -10.21 0.70 -4.01
N LEU A 12 -9.99 2.00 -3.77
CA LEU A 12 -10.64 2.79 -2.71
C LEU A 12 -12.05 3.30 -3.08
N ARG A 13 -12.52 3.02 -4.30
CA ARG A 13 -13.81 3.50 -4.84
C ARG A 13 -13.94 5.02 -4.82
N ILE A 14 -12.87 5.71 -5.21
CA ILE A 14 -12.80 7.17 -5.33
C ILE A 14 -12.96 7.55 -6.80
N ASP A 15 -13.95 8.38 -7.10
CA ASP A 15 -14.25 8.84 -8.47
C ASP A 15 -13.67 10.24 -8.78
N GLY A 16 -13.16 10.96 -7.77
CA GLY A 16 -12.59 12.31 -7.89
C GLY A 16 -11.06 12.37 -7.74
N SER A 17 -10.53 13.59 -7.74
CA SER A 17 -9.10 13.88 -7.53
C SER A 17 -8.82 14.77 -6.31
N GLU A 18 -9.85 15.01 -5.49
CA GLU A 18 -9.77 15.90 -4.31
C GLU A 18 -8.76 15.39 -3.28
N ASP A 19 -8.64 14.06 -3.18
CA ASP A 19 -7.73 13.38 -2.28
C ASP A 19 -6.40 12.95 -2.95
N ASP A 20 -6.11 13.34 -4.20
CA ASP A 20 -4.91 12.86 -4.91
C ASP A 20 -3.61 13.17 -4.15
N ASP A 21 -3.53 14.35 -3.52
CA ASP A 21 -2.35 14.75 -2.73
C ASP A 21 -2.16 13.89 -1.47
N ILE A 22 -3.23 13.58 -0.74
CA ILE A 22 -3.15 12.73 0.46
C ILE A 22 -2.88 11.28 0.07
N LEU A 23 -3.46 10.79 -1.03
CA LEU A 23 -3.18 9.45 -1.56
C LEU A 23 -1.72 9.32 -1.99
N ALA A 24 -1.16 10.33 -2.66
CA ALA A 24 0.25 10.36 -3.02
C ALA A 24 1.15 10.31 -1.77
N LEU A 25 0.83 11.09 -0.73
CA LEU A 25 1.57 11.07 0.53
C LEU A 25 1.55 9.68 1.18
N LEU A 26 0.39 9.03 1.23
CA LEU A 26 0.24 7.69 1.81
C LEU A 26 1.00 6.62 1.00
N VAL A 27 1.03 6.75 -0.34
CA VAL A 27 1.83 5.87 -1.20
C VAL A 27 3.31 5.98 -0.89
N GLU A 28 3.84 7.20 -0.80
CA GLU A 28 5.25 7.41 -0.48
C GLU A 28 5.61 6.96 0.94
N SER A 29 4.70 7.14 1.90
CA SER A 29 4.83 6.59 3.25
C SER A 29 4.91 5.06 3.23
N ALA A 30 4.01 4.41 2.50
CA ALA A 30 3.98 2.94 2.40
C ALA A 30 5.28 2.40 1.78
N LYS A 31 5.78 3.02 0.71
CA LYS A 31 7.04 2.65 0.07
C LYS A 31 8.22 2.75 1.03
N LYS A 32 8.27 3.83 1.82
CA LYS A 32 9.30 4.04 2.83
C LYS A 32 9.23 2.96 3.92
N ASP A 33 8.04 2.65 4.41
CA ASP A 33 7.85 1.58 5.40
C ASP A 33 8.26 0.21 4.87
N LEU A 34 7.96 -0.10 3.60
CA LEU A 34 8.40 -1.32 2.94
C LEU A 34 9.92 -1.38 2.81
N MET A 35 10.55 -0.27 2.41
CA MET A 35 12.01 -0.14 2.33
C MET A 35 12.67 -0.35 3.70
N ASP A 36 12.18 0.32 4.74
CA ASP A 36 12.66 0.19 6.12
C ASP A 36 12.44 -1.24 6.65
N SER A 37 11.41 -1.92 6.15
CA SER A 37 11.13 -3.33 6.43
C SER A 37 12.01 -4.30 5.62
N GLY A 38 12.90 -3.82 4.76
CA GLY A 38 13.81 -4.63 3.94
C GLY A 38 13.20 -5.15 2.63
N VAL A 39 12.10 -4.56 2.16
CA VAL A 39 11.49 -4.84 0.86
C VAL A 39 11.68 -3.63 -0.06
N PRO A 40 12.78 -3.58 -0.84
CA PRO A 40 13.02 -2.47 -1.74
C PRO A 40 12.03 -2.43 -2.90
N GLU A 41 11.88 -1.25 -3.51
CA GLU A 41 11.08 -1.12 -4.74
C GLU A 41 11.61 -2.06 -5.85
N PRO A 42 10.72 -2.77 -6.57
CA PRO A 42 11.15 -3.65 -7.66
C PRO A 42 11.80 -2.88 -8.81
N VAL A 43 13.02 -3.26 -9.18
CA VAL A 43 13.78 -2.65 -10.29
C VAL A 43 13.84 -3.58 -11.51
N GLY A 44 13.96 -3.02 -12.72
CA GLY A 44 14.35 -3.80 -13.91
C GLY A 44 13.28 -4.71 -14.52
N GLY A 45 11.99 -4.39 -14.36
CA GLY A 45 10.90 -5.10 -15.05
C GLY A 45 10.38 -6.38 -14.36
N PHE A 46 11.00 -6.81 -13.26
CA PHE A 46 10.44 -7.84 -12.39
C PHE A 46 9.37 -7.22 -11.48
N VAL A 47 8.14 -7.11 -12.01
CA VAL A 47 7.01 -6.58 -11.26
C VAL A 47 6.42 -7.68 -10.38
N ASP A 48 6.54 -7.51 -9.07
CA ASP A 48 5.84 -8.36 -8.10
C ASP A 48 4.56 -7.64 -7.67
N GLN A 49 3.40 -8.12 -8.12
CA GLN A 49 2.11 -7.51 -7.83
C GLN A 49 1.79 -7.46 -6.33
N ARG A 50 2.49 -8.27 -5.51
CA ARG A 50 2.36 -8.24 -4.04
C ARG A 50 2.92 -6.95 -3.44
N TYR A 51 3.90 -6.31 -4.09
CA TYR A 51 4.43 -5.02 -3.65
C TYR A 51 3.36 -3.93 -3.79
N ASP A 52 2.74 -3.83 -4.97
CA ASP A 52 1.65 -2.89 -5.24
C ASP A 52 0.45 -3.15 -4.31
N LEU A 53 0.11 -4.42 -4.06
CA LEU A 53 -0.94 -4.80 -3.13
C LEU A 53 -0.63 -4.38 -1.68
N LEU A 54 0.62 -4.49 -1.23
CA LEU A 54 1.01 -4.01 0.10
C LEU A 54 0.86 -2.50 0.22
N ILE A 55 1.23 -1.73 -0.80
CA ILE A 55 1.02 -0.29 -0.81
C ILE A 55 -0.49 0.02 -0.74
N MET A 56 -1.31 -0.65 -1.55
CA MET A 56 -2.76 -0.44 -1.54
C MET A 56 -3.39 -0.77 -0.17
N LEU A 57 -2.97 -1.88 0.46
CA LEU A 57 -3.44 -2.26 1.80
C LEU A 57 -3.02 -1.22 2.85
N HIS A 58 -1.80 -0.70 2.77
CA HIS A 58 -1.31 0.35 3.65
C HIS A 58 -2.13 1.62 3.48
N VAL A 59 -2.29 2.10 2.24
CA VAL A 59 -3.09 3.30 1.96
C VAL A 59 -4.53 3.11 2.43
N GLY A 60 -5.18 1.98 2.11
CA GLY A 60 -6.55 1.70 2.56
C GLY A 60 -6.69 1.71 4.08
N MET A 61 -5.70 1.15 4.80
CA MET A 61 -5.68 1.18 6.26
C MET A 61 -5.74 2.60 6.80
N TYR A 62 -4.89 3.51 6.32
CA TYR A 62 -4.85 4.90 6.80
C TYR A 62 -5.97 5.77 6.25
N TYR A 63 -6.37 5.54 5.00
CA TYR A 63 -7.35 6.38 4.31
C TYR A 63 -8.78 6.06 4.74
N GLU A 64 -9.14 4.78 4.85
CA GLU A 64 -10.50 4.35 5.22
C GLU A 64 -10.72 4.38 6.73
N ASN A 65 -9.65 4.21 7.53
CA ASN A 65 -9.73 4.15 9.00
C ASN A 65 -9.12 5.40 9.64
N ARG A 66 -9.57 6.58 9.20
CA ARG A 66 -9.22 7.86 9.86
C ARG A 66 -9.72 7.93 11.32
N ASP A 67 -10.64 7.05 11.69
CA ASP A 67 -11.10 6.85 13.05
C ASP A 67 -10.27 5.75 13.75
N SER A 68 -9.55 6.14 14.80
CA SER A 68 -8.68 5.27 15.60
C SER A 68 -9.39 4.12 16.32
N THR A 69 -10.72 4.07 16.29
CA THR A 69 -11.53 3.03 16.96
C THR A 69 -11.72 1.76 16.12
N VAL A 70 -11.32 1.76 14.84
CA VAL A 70 -11.50 0.59 13.98
C VAL A 70 -10.44 -0.48 14.28
N ASN A 71 -10.90 -1.71 14.53
CA ASN A 71 -10.02 -2.87 14.75
C ASN A 71 -9.33 -3.28 13.42
N VAL A 72 -8.02 -3.00 13.33
CA VAL A 72 -7.14 -3.27 12.18
C VAL A 72 -6.44 -4.64 12.21
N GLU A 73 -6.77 -5.54 13.15
CA GLU A 73 -6.04 -6.82 13.35
C GLU A 73 -6.02 -7.71 12.11
N LYS A 74 -7.13 -7.81 11.38
CA LYS A 74 -7.21 -8.63 10.16
C LYS A 74 -6.35 -8.05 9.03
N PHE A 75 -6.31 -6.73 8.91
CA PHE A 75 -5.46 -6.04 7.95
C PHE A 75 -3.98 -6.23 8.28
N ASN A 76 -3.61 -6.06 9.54
CA ASN A 76 -2.25 -6.30 10.02
C ASN A 76 -1.81 -7.74 9.71
N THR A 77 -2.67 -8.73 9.93
CA THR A 77 -2.34 -10.13 9.64
C THR A 77 -2.08 -10.37 8.15
N MET A 78 -2.92 -9.84 7.25
CA MET A 78 -2.69 -9.96 5.80
C MET A 78 -1.41 -9.24 5.36
N TYR A 79 -1.21 -8.01 5.84
CA TYR A 79 -0.05 -7.19 5.51
C TYR A 79 1.25 -7.89 5.92
N GLN A 80 1.34 -8.39 7.15
CA GLN A 80 2.53 -9.08 7.66
C GLN A 80 2.83 -10.38 6.88
N ASN A 81 1.80 -11.15 6.53
CA ASN A 81 1.98 -12.38 5.74
C ASN A 81 2.51 -12.10 4.33
N LEU A 82 2.03 -11.04 3.68
CA LEU A 82 2.51 -10.63 2.35
C LEU A 82 3.92 -10.06 2.41
N LEU A 83 4.21 -9.23 3.42
CA LEU A 83 5.54 -8.68 3.67
C LEU A 83 6.57 -9.80 3.86
N LEU A 84 6.27 -10.80 4.69
CA LEU A 84 7.16 -11.95 4.91
C LEU A 84 7.47 -12.71 3.61
N LYS A 85 6.46 -12.93 2.76
CA LYS A 85 6.65 -13.60 1.46
C LYS A 85 7.54 -12.82 0.49
N LEU A 86 7.58 -11.49 0.61
CA LEU A 86 8.47 -10.65 -0.18
C LEU A 86 9.89 -10.61 0.38
N LYS A 87 10.04 -10.61 1.71
CA LYS A 87 11.35 -10.65 2.37
C LYS A 87 12.10 -11.97 2.16
N SER A 88 11.38 -13.08 2.06
CA SER A 88 11.97 -14.42 1.87
C SER A 88 12.34 -14.76 0.42
N ARG A 89 12.44 -13.77 -0.47
CA ARG A 89 12.68 -13.95 -1.90
C ARG A 89 14.14 -13.74 -2.27
#